data_AF-A0A920RSQ0-F1
#
_entry.id   AF-A0A920RSQ0-F1
#
_cell.length_a   1.000
_cell.length_b   1.000
_cell.length_c   1.000
_cell.angle_alpha   90.00
_cell.angle_beta   90.00
_cell.angle_gamma   90.00
#
_symmetry.space_group_name_H-M   'P 1'
#
loop_
_entity.id
_entity.type
_entity.pdbx_description
1 polymer ?
#
loop_
_entity_poly.entity_id
_entity_poly.type
_entity_poly.pdbx_seq_one_letter_code
_entity_poly.pdbx_strand_id
1 'polypeptide(L)'
;MDSPGSSPCHPADFKRVEISPKKHVGNSLGQPVTLRATAHFSDGSSRDVTRWTVFQPEDSSAIRIDPESARSRVLRRGRHIVVARYLTEVVPIEFIVPLTDSQVDLAAEPRRSFIDEEVLDSLTLSDCPSPRSPMTPPICVG
;
A
#
# COMPACT_ATOMS: atom_id res chain seq x y z
N MET A 1 -22.28 42.31 -1.28
CA MET A 1 -21.25 41.60 -2.08
C MET A 1 -20.62 40.59 -1.15
N ASP A 2 -21.19 39.39 -1.12
CA ASP A 2 -20.68 38.28 -0.30
C ASP A 2 -19.48 37.67 -1.04
N SER A 3 -18.32 37.66 -0.38
CA SER A 3 -17.09 37.07 -0.92
C SER A 3 -17.08 35.58 -0.60
N PRO A 4 -17.06 34.66 -1.57
CA PRO A 4 -17.07 33.25 -1.26
C PRO A 4 -15.73 32.83 -0.63
N GLY A 5 -15.87 32.13 0.50
CA GLY A 5 -14.85 31.61 1.39
C GLY A 5 -13.53 31.23 0.75
N SER A 6 -12.46 31.82 1.27
CA SER A 6 -11.13 31.24 1.20
C SER A 6 -11.12 29.94 1.99
N SER A 7 -11.13 28.80 1.30
CA SER A 7 -10.80 27.52 1.94
C SER A 7 -9.40 27.63 2.55
N PRO A 8 -9.22 27.21 3.81
CA PRO A 8 -7.92 27.31 4.45
C PRO A 8 -6.91 26.42 3.70
N CYS A 9 -5.76 27.00 3.38
CA CYS A 9 -4.61 26.31 2.80
C CYS A 9 -3.96 25.42 3.87
N HIS A 10 -4.66 24.38 4.31
CA HIS A 10 -4.08 23.34 5.14
C HIS A 10 -3.39 22.31 4.23
N PRO A 11 -2.18 21.86 4.56
CA PRO A 11 -1.57 20.75 3.83
C PRO A 11 -2.51 19.55 3.93
N ALA A 12 -2.93 19.03 2.78
CA ALA A 12 -3.85 17.90 2.74
C ALA A 12 -3.15 16.66 3.31
N ASP A 13 -3.60 16.20 4.48
CA ASP A 13 -3.13 14.98 5.10
C ASP A 13 -3.48 13.76 4.25
N PHE A 14 -2.54 12.81 4.18
CA PHE A 14 -2.77 11.54 3.52
C PHE A 14 -3.84 10.75 4.28
N LYS A 15 -4.83 10.20 3.56
CA LYS A 15 -5.90 9.38 4.14
C LYS A 15 -5.73 7.90 3.84
N ARG A 16 -5.56 7.55 2.56
CA ARG A 16 -5.43 6.15 2.11
C ARG A 16 -4.83 6.05 0.72
N VAL A 17 -4.31 4.88 0.38
CA VAL A 17 -3.88 4.55 -0.99
C VAL A 17 -4.74 3.45 -1.58
N GLU A 18 -5.11 3.62 -2.84
CA GLU A 18 -5.84 2.64 -3.62
C GLU A 18 -4.96 2.10 -4.74
N ILE A 19 -4.82 0.78 -4.80
CA ILE A 19 -4.03 0.09 -5.82
C ILE A 19 -4.96 -0.63 -6.79
N SER A 20 -4.69 -0.47 -8.09
CA SER A 20 -5.42 -1.11 -9.17
C SER A 20 -4.46 -1.78 -10.16
N PRO A 21 -4.71 -3.04 -10.56
CA PRO A 21 -5.72 -3.96 -10.03
C PRO A 21 -5.34 -4.50 -8.63
N LYS A 22 -6.32 -4.82 -7.77
CA LYS A 22 -6.09 -5.58 -6.52
C LYS A 22 -5.93 -7.09 -6.75
N LYS A 23 -6.54 -7.59 -7.83
CA LYS A 23 -6.45 -8.98 -8.26
C LYS A 23 -6.34 -9.04 -9.77
N HIS A 24 -5.32 -9.71 -10.27
CA HIS A 24 -5.11 -9.97 -11.68
C HIS A 24 -5.16 -11.48 -11.93
N VAL A 25 -6.03 -11.89 -12.86
CA VAL A 25 -6.09 -13.28 -13.33
C VAL A 25 -5.57 -13.27 -14.76
N GLY A 26 -4.36 -13.80 -14.96
CA GLY A 26 -3.74 -13.87 -16.28
C GLY A 26 -3.96 -15.25 -16.91
N ASN A 27 -4.22 -15.29 -18.22
CA ASN A 27 -4.35 -16.55 -18.96
C ASN A 27 -2.99 -17.11 -19.40
N SER A 28 -2.00 -16.23 -19.59
CA SER A 28 -0.68 -16.58 -20.12
C SER A 28 0.45 -16.00 -19.27
N LEU A 29 1.57 -16.73 -19.25
CA LEU A 29 2.82 -16.24 -18.66
C LEU A 29 3.39 -15.07 -19.48
N GLY A 30 4.12 -14.19 -18.81
CA GLY A 30 4.81 -13.05 -19.41
C GLY A 30 3.91 -11.89 -19.81
N GLN A 31 2.59 -11.96 -19.57
CA GLN A 31 1.71 -10.83 -19.84
C GLN A 31 2.08 -9.64 -18.95
N PRO A 32 2.34 -8.46 -19.55
CA PRO A 32 2.63 -7.26 -18.78
C PRO A 32 1.33 -6.72 -18.16
N VAL A 33 1.36 -6.50 -16.85
CA VAL A 33 0.25 -5.94 -16.09
C VAL A 33 0.70 -4.61 -15.48
N THR A 34 0.03 -3.54 -15.87
CA THR A 34 0.31 -2.19 -15.34
C THR A 34 -0.34 -2.05 -13.97
N LEU A 35 0.48 -1.69 -12.98
CA LEU A 35 0.02 -1.36 -11.63
C LEU A 35 -0.16 0.16 -11.53
N ARG A 36 -1.23 0.58 -10.86
CA ARG A 36 -1.51 1.99 -10.60
C ARG A 36 -1.82 2.20 -9.13
N ALA A 37 -1.24 3.23 -8.54
CA ALA A 37 -1.50 3.63 -7.17
C ALA A 37 -2.08 5.05 -7.13
N THR A 38 -3.23 5.22 -6.48
CA THR A 38 -3.91 6.51 -6.31
C THR A 38 -4.04 6.81 -4.83
N ALA A 39 -3.40 7.89 -4.36
CA ALA A 39 -3.54 8.35 -2.99
C ALA A 39 -4.72 9.31 -2.87
N HIS A 40 -5.53 9.11 -1.84
CA HIS A 40 -6.64 9.97 -1.45
C HIS A 40 -6.23 10.80 -0.23
N PHE A 41 -6.51 12.09 -0.24
CA PHE A 41 -6.16 13.04 0.82
C PHE A 41 -7.41 13.53 1.57
N SER A 42 -7.20 14.11 2.75
CA SER A 42 -8.27 14.65 3.61
C SER A 42 -9.10 15.74 2.95
N ASP A 43 -8.51 16.49 2.02
CA ASP A 43 -9.15 17.56 1.25
C ASP A 43 -9.98 17.03 0.06
N GLY A 44 -10.23 15.72 0.00
CA GLY A 44 -10.96 15.06 -1.10
C GLY A 44 -10.16 14.94 -2.41
N SER A 45 -8.99 15.56 -2.48
CA SER A 45 -8.07 15.44 -3.62
C SER A 45 -7.53 14.02 -3.76
N SER A 46 -7.30 13.60 -5.01
CA SER A 46 -6.63 12.34 -5.36
C SER A 46 -5.39 12.63 -6.18
N ARG A 47 -4.29 11.89 -5.97
CA ARG A 47 -3.06 12.01 -6.77
C ARG A 47 -2.55 10.65 -7.20
N ASP A 48 -2.02 10.59 -8.42
CA ASP A 48 -1.31 9.40 -8.89
C ASP A 48 0.03 9.31 -8.16
N VAL A 49 0.20 8.24 -7.39
CA VAL A 49 1.39 7.99 -6.58
C VAL A 49 2.12 6.72 -7.00
N THR A 50 1.81 6.23 -8.21
CA THR A 50 2.39 5.01 -8.77
C THR A 50 3.92 5.03 -8.73
N ARG A 51 4.52 6.17 -9.11
CA ARG A 51 5.98 6.38 -9.11
C ARG A 51 6.65 6.40 -7.73
N TRP A 52 5.88 6.63 -6.67
CA TRP A 52 6.38 6.66 -5.29
C TRP A 52 5.98 5.41 -4.51
N THR A 53 5.21 4.52 -5.12
CA THR A 53 4.79 3.27 -4.52
C THR A 53 5.84 2.21 -4.80
N VAL A 54 6.29 1.53 -3.76
CA VAL A 54 7.23 0.42 -3.88
C VAL A 54 6.42 -0.86 -4.09
N PHE A 55 6.58 -1.48 -5.25
CA PHE A 55 5.96 -2.77 -5.58
C PHE A 55 6.98 -3.88 -5.39
N GLN A 56 6.74 -4.76 -4.41
CA GLN A 56 7.62 -5.86 -4.04
C GLN A 56 6.88 -7.19 -4.23
N PRO A 57 7.33 -8.08 -5.14
CA PRO A 57 6.78 -9.43 -5.21
C PRO A 57 7.26 -10.26 -4.00
N GLU A 58 6.37 -11.09 -3.45
CA GLU A 58 6.74 -12.06 -2.40
C GLU A 58 7.76 -13.08 -2.94
N ASP A 59 7.53 -13.55 -4.17
CA ASP A 59 8.44 -14.43 -4.92
C ASP A 59 8.93 -13.73 -6.19
N SER A 60 10.16 -13.21 -6.12
CA SER A 60 10.82 -12.52 -7.24
C SER A 60 11.23 -13.45 -8.40
N SER A 61 11.23 -14.77 -8.19
CA SER A 61 11.43 -15.76 -9.25
C SER A 61 10.14 -16.01 -10.04
N ALA A 62 8.99 -15.83 -9.38
CA ALA A 62 7.68 -15.99 -9.99
C ALA A 62 7.13 -14.71 -10.63
N ILE A 63 7.42 -13.53 -10.07
CA ILE A 63 6.98 -12.24 -10.61
C ILE A 63 8.16 -11.28 -10.74
N ARG A 64 8.29 -10.66 -11.91
CA ARG A 64 9.19 -9.53 -12.14
C ARG A 64 8.39 -8.24 -12.20
N ILE A 65 8.87 -7.21 -11.53
CA ILE A 65 8.26 -5.88 -11.55
C ILE A 65 9.32 -4.88 -11.96
N ASP A 66 8.96 -4.04 -12.92
CA ASP A 66 9.76 -2.91 -13.35
C ASP A 66 9.38 -1.67 -12.54
N PRO A 67 10.28 -1.12 -11.71
CA PRO A 67 9.94 -0.01 -10.80
C PRO A 67 9.73 1.32 -11.52
N GLU A 68 10.30 1.51 -12.72
CA GLU A 68 10.16 2.76 -13.47
C GLU A 68 8.82 2.83 -14.20
N SER A 69 8.43 1.74 -14.85
CA SER A 69 7.19 1.65 -15.62
C SER A 69 5.99 1.12 -14.83
N ALA A 70 6.21 0.68 -13.57
CA ALA A 70 5.22 0.00 -12.73
C ALA A 70 4.55 -1.20 -13.43
N ARG A 71 5.30 -1.86 -14.33
CA ARG A 71 4.82 -3.03 -15.08
C ARG A 71 5.29 -4.30 -14.41
N SER A 72 4.35 -5.15 -14.06
CA SER A 72 4.60 -6.49 -13.53
C SER A 72 4.45 -7.55 -14.62
N ARG A 73 5.22 -8.62 -14.53
CA ARG A 73 5.18 -9.78 -15.43
C ARG A 73 5.24 -11.04 -14.60
N VAL A 74 4.26 -11.91 -14.79
CA VAL A 74 4.22 -13.22 -14.14
C VAL A 74 5.05 -14.21 -14.95
N LEU A 75 6.10 -14.76 -14.36
CA LEU A 75 6.99 -15.74 -14.97
C LEU A 75 6.59 -17.19 -14.68
N ARG A 76 5.87 -17.42 -13.57
CA ARG A 76 5.46 -18.75 -13.12
C ARG A 76 3.94 -18.86 -12.95
N ARG A 77 3.38 -20.01 -13.30
CA ARG A 77 1.95 -20.30 -13.08
C ARG A 77 1.72 -20.54 -11.59
N GLY A 78 0.56 -20.13 -11.09
CA GLY A 78 0.21 -20.23 -9.68
C GLY A 78 -0.46 -18.97 -9.16
N ARG A 79 -0.62 -18.93 -7.84
CA ARG A 79 -1.07 -17.76 -7.09
C ARG A 79 0.14 -17.13 -6.43
N HIS A 80 0.30 -15.83 -6.65
CA HIS A 80 1.44 -15.06 -6.19
C HIS A 80 0.95 -13.73 -5.62
N ILE A 81 1.62 -13.22 -4.59
CA ILE A 81 1.29 -11.96 -3.95
C ILE A 81 2.36 -10.92 -4.29
N VAL A 82 1.92 -9.71 -4.61
CA VAL A 82 2.75 -8.53 -4.74
C VAL A 82 2.30 -7.54 -3.68
N VAL A 83 3.23 -7.06 -2.88
CA VAL A 83 2.98 -6.05 -1.86
C VAL A 83 3.26 -4.67 -2.45
N ALA A 84 2.26 -3.79 -2.45
CA ALA A 84 2.42 -2.39 -2.77
C ALA A 84 2.52 -1.58 -1.47
N ARG A 85 3.63 -0.86 -1.30
CA ARG A 85 3.87 -0.03 -0.11
C ARG A 85 3.93 1.43 -0.50
N TYR A 86 3.12 2.25 0.16
CA TYR A 86 3.14 3.69 0.00
C TYR A 86 2.93 4.36 1.36
N LEU A 87 3.91 5.16 1.80
CA LEU A 87 3.95 5.75 3.14
C LEU A 87 3.76 4.68 4.24
N THR A 88 2.68 4.77 5.00
CA THR A 88 2.30 3.84 6.08
C THR A 88 1.42 2.69 5.59
N GLU A 89 0.89 2.77 4.37
CA GLU A 89 -0.04 1.78 3.84
C GLU A 89 0.68 0.64 3.12
N VAL A 90 0.18 -0.57 3.35
CA VAL A 90 0.65 -1.80 2.72
C VAL A 90 -0.54 -2.53 2.13
N VAL A 91 -0.61 -2.58 0.80
CA VAL A 91 -1.74 -3.17 0.06
C VAL A 91 -1.26 -4.40 -0.70
N PRO A 92 -1.79 -5.60 -0.40
CA PRO A 92 -1.48 -6.80 -1.18
C PRO A 92 -2.25 -6.81 -2.51
N ILE A 93 -1.58 -7.31 -3.54
CA ILE A 93 -2.11 -7.52 -4.88
C ILE A 93 -1.96 -9.00 -5.23
N GLU A 94 -3.07 -9.64 -5.60
CA GLU A 94 -3.08 -11.04 -5.98
C GLU A 94 -2.87 -11.22 -7.49
N PHE A 95 -1.92 -12.05 -7.88
CA PHE A 95 -1.73 -12.51 -9.26
C PHE A 95 -2.03 -14.00 -9.34
N ILE A 96 -2.96 -14.38 -10.22
CA ILE A 96 -3.37 -15.76 -10.42
C ILE A 96 -3.17 -16.11 -11.89
N VAL A 97 -2.38 -17.13 -12.16
CA VAL A 97 -2.26 -17.74 -13.48
C VAL A 97 -2.60 -19.22 -13.36
N PRO A 98 -3.72 -19.69 -13.94
CA PRO A 98 -4.14 -21.07 -13.79
C PRO A 98 -3.14 -22.04 -14.45
N LEU A 99 -3.03 -23.23 -13.86
CA LEU A 99 -2.16 -24.31 -14.37
C LEU A 99 -2.78 -25.00 -15.60
N THR A 100 -4.10 -24.94 -15.75
CA THR A 100 -4.88 -25.61 -16.79
C THR A 100 -5.66 -24.56 -17.60
N ASP A 101 -5.81 -24.80 -18.90
CA ASP A 101 -6.60 -23.97 -19.84
C ASP A 101 -8.12 -24.06 -19.61
N SER A 102 -8.56 -24.81 -18.61
CA SER A 102 -9.94 -24.79 -18.16
C SER A 102 -10.22 -23.39 -17.64
N GLN A 103 -10.93 -22.59 -18.45
CA GLN A 103 -11.41 -21.26 -18.11
C GLN A 103 -12.11 -21.32 -16.75
N VAL A 104 -11.38 -21.05 -15.69
CA VAL A 104 -11.99 -20.76 -14.40
C VAL A 104 -12.55 -19.37 -14.58
N ASP A 105 -13.84 -19.33 -14.87
CA ASP A 105 -14.65 -18.13 -15.01
C ASP A 105 -14.67 -17.40 -13.65
N LEU A 106 -13.59 -16.69 -13.35
CA LEU A 106 -13.44 -15.83 -12.18
C LEU A 106 -14.15 -14.48 -12.39
N ALA A 107 -14.93 -14.34 -13.47
CA ALA A 107 -15.79 -13.19 -13.75
C ALA A 107 -17.04 -13.16 -12.86
N ALA A 108 -17.33 -14.24 -12.11
CA ALA A 108 -18.46 -14.34 -11.21
C ALA A 108 -18.16 -13.90 -9.76
N GLU A 109 -17.27 -12.92 -9.58
CA GLU A 109 -17.12 -12.26 -8.28
C GLU A 109 -17.54 -10.79 -8.43
N PRO A 110 -18.80 -10.45 -8.11
CA PRO A 110 -19.21 -9.06 -8.03
C PRO A 110 -18.61 -8.49 -6.74
N ARG A 111 -17.30 -8.27 -6.67
CA ARG A 111 -16.65 -7.80 -5.43
C ARG A 111 -16.76 -6.29 -5.29
N ARG A 112 -18.01 -5.85 -5.20
CA ARG A 112 -18.44 -4.72 -4.41
C ARG A 112 -18.32 -5.12 -2.94
N SER A 113 -17.14 -4.95 -2.35
CA SER A 113 -16.94 -4.99 -0.91
C SER A 113 -15.72 -4.11 -0.61
N PHE A 114 -15.94 -2.89 -0.10
CA PHE A 114 -15.92 -2.67 1.35
C PHE A 114 -14.66 -3.28 1.97
N ILE A 115 -13.55 -2.56 1.83
CA ILE A 115 -12.53 -2.51 2.87
C ILE A 115 -12.42 -1.01 3.16
N ASP A 116 -13.45 -0.52 3.83
CA ASP A 116 -13.23 0.39 4.94
C ASP A 116 -12.86 -0.54 6.09
N GLU A 117 -11.59 -0.56 6.44
CA GLU A 117 -11.15 -1.09 7.71
C GLU A 117 -10.07 -0.13 8.17
N GLU A 118 -10.56 0.98 8.71
CA GLU A 118 -10.13 1.47 10.02
C GLU A 118 -8.72 0.99 10.39
N VAL A 119 -7.69 1.63 9.86
CA VAL A 119 -6.33 1.51 10.42
C VAL A 119 -6.37 2.29 11.72
N LEU A 120 -6.83 1.57 12.74
CA LEU A 120 -6.81 1.82 14.16
C LEU A 120 -5.91 2.99 14.55
N ASP A 121 -6.58 4.03 15.05
CA ASP A 121 -6.12 5.01 16.01
C ASP A 121 -4.89 4.51 16.80
N SER A 122 -3.68 4.81 16.30
CA SER A 122 -2.44 4.52 17.01
C SER A 122 -2.00 5.76 17.77
N LEU A 123 -2.77 6.02 18.83
CA LEU A 123 -2.35 6.60 20.10
C LEU A 123 -1.45 7.83 20.01
N THR A 124 -2.10 8.98 19.97
CA THR A 124 -1.61 10.23 20.56
C THR A 124 -1.45 10.11 22.08
N LEU A 125 -0.50 9.33 22.61
CA LEU A 125 -0.07 9.50 24.00
C LEU A 125 1.22 8.71 24.30
N SER A 126 2.38 9.35 24.14
CA SER A 126 3.56 9.13 25.00
C SER A 126 4.59 10.21 24.71
N ASP A 127 4.21 11.47 24.96
CA ASP A 127 5.16 12.41 25.52
C ASP A 127 5.54 11.87 26.91
N CYS A 128 6.70 11.25 27.02
CA CYS A 128 7.31 10.95 28.30
C CYS A 128 8.77 11.38 28.21
N PRO A 129 9.13 12.54 28.79
CA PRO A 129 10.51 13.02 28.77
C PRO A 129 11.39 12.04 29.56
N SER A 130 12.50 11.65 28.93
CA SER A 130 13.55 10.81 29.49
C SER A 130 13.99 11.29 30.89
N PRO A 131 14.03 10.44 31.93
CA PRO A 131 14.70 10.82 33.16
C PRO A 131 16.21 10.79 32.94
N ARG A 132 16.81 11.98 32.93
CA ARG A 132 18.24 12.21 33.06
C ARG A 132 18.74 11.42 34.28
N SER A 133 19.72 10.53 34.07
CA SER A 133 20.47 9.91 35.15
C SER A 133 21.50 10.90 35.70
N PRO A 134 21.46 11.30 36.99
CA PRO A 134 22.64 11.84 37.64
C PRO A 134 23.49 10.70 38.20
N MET A 135 24.66 10.54 37.59
CA MET A 135 25.82 9.82 38.12
C MET A 135 26.15 10.36 39.52
N THR A 136 26.17 9.49 40.53
CA THR A 136 26.70 9.80 41.88
C THR A 136 27.76 8.75 42.25
N PRO A 137 28.99 9.13 42.66
CA PRO A 137 30.07 8.23 43.04
C PRO A 137 29.95 7.78 44.53
N PRO A 138 30.82 6.87 45.02
CA PRO A 138 30.45 5.85 46.01
C PRO A 138 30.54 6.34 47.46
N ILE A 139 29.71 5.75 48.31
CA ILE A 139 29.80 5.87 49.78
C ILE A 139 30.48 4.61 50.31
N CYS A 140 31.65 4.79 50.93
CA CYS A 140 32.36 3.79 51.72
C CYS A 140 31.56 3.34 52.95
N VAL A 141 31.50 2.04 53.22
CA VAL A 141 31.44 1.45 54.57
C VAL A 141 32.13 0.07 54.54
N GLY A 142 33.04 -0.15 55.49
CA GLY A 142 33.72 -1.42 55.75
C GLY A 142 35.09 -1.21 56.36
#